data_AF-A0A078HBX6-F1
#
_entry.id   AF-A0A078HBX6-F1
#
_cell.length_a   1.000
_cell.length_b   1.000
_cell.length_c   1.000
_cell.angle_alpha   90.00
_cell.angle_beta   90.00
_cell.angle_gamma   90.00
#
_symmetry.space_group_name_H-M   'P 1'
#
loop_
_entity.id
_entity.type
_entity.pdbx_description
1 polymer ?
#
loop_
_entity_poly.entity_id
_entity_poly.type
_entity_poly.pdbx_seq_one_letter_code
_entity_poly.pdbx_strand_id
1 'polypeptide(L)'
;MACHGFLGTPTLKSSHGRHNHGRRNRHQRHQSTCSAAAVAAAGSIFTSLNKSIFTFHNRLLRCFSRVFRPTSSTPSRKQGYKKLKKHKHHHHHHQPPLGKHNDKKRTIVLDLDETLVHSSMEPPVRANVDFMVRLKIQGVVIPMFVVKRPGVTEFLDRIGKNYRVAVFTAGLPEYASQVLDKLDTNRVISQRLYRDSCTDMNGRYAKDLSLVAKTDLGSVLLVDDNPFSYSLQPDNGVHIKPFVDDMEDQELMKLAEFFDGCYQYEDLRDAASELLYKKVT
;
A
#
# COMPACT_ATOMS: atom_id res chain seq x y z
N MET A 1 5.69 -21.88 57.05
CA MET A 1 5.78 -21.32 58.43
C MET A 1 6.17 -19.86 58.27
N ALA A 2 5.26 -18.87 58.28
CA ALA A 2 4.53 -18.31 59.43
C ALA A 2 5.49 -18.05 60.61
N CYS A 3 5.64 -16.87 61.22
CA CYS A 3 4.82 -15.66 61.29
C CYS A 3 5.57 -14.61 62.15
N HIS A 4 5.17 -13.33 62.06
CA HIS A 4 5.30 -12.20 63.03
C HIS A 4 6.72 -11.83 63.55
N GLY A 5 7.19 -10.57 63.60
CA GLY A 5 6.54 -9.26 63.76
C GLY A 5 7.03 -8.65 65.09
N PHE A 6 7.60 -7.44 65.11
CA PHE A 6 7.62 -6.60 66.33
C PHE A 6 7.82 -5.11 66.01
N LEU A 7 7.05 -4.31 66.74
CA LEU A 7 6.86 -2.87 66.70
C LEU A 7 7.98 -2.09 67.41
N GLY A 8 8.13 -0.82 67.05
CA GLY A 8 8.86 0.17 67.85
C GLY A 8 8.87 1.58 67.24
N THR A 9 7.96 2.44 67.68
CA THR A 9 8.07 3.92 67.70
C THR A 9 7.89 4.35 69.17
N PRO A 10 7.97 5.65 69.57
CA PRO A 10 8.64 6.84 69.03
C PRO A 10 9.48 7.56 70.14
N THR A 11 10.13 8.70 69.85
CA THR A 11 9.96 9.98 70.61
C THR A 11 10.85 11.13 70.12
N LEU A 12 10.27 12.32 70.19
CA LEU A 12 10.77 13.64 69.83
C LEU A 12 11.86 14.19 70.77
N LYS A 13 12.68 15.13 70.27
CA LYS A 13 12.84 16.45 70.91
C LYS A 13 13.43 17.53 69.98
N SER A 14 12.89 18.72 70.20
CA SER A 14 13.07 20.03 69.55
C SER A 14 14.32 20.76 70.01
N SER A 15 14.89 21.63 69.16
CA SER A 15 15.27 23.01 69.55
C SER A 15 15.65 23.90 68.36
N HIS A 16 14.90 25.01 68.18
CA HIS A 16 15.33 26.42 68.00
C HIS A 16 16.67 26.67 67.28
N GLY A 17 16.82 27.54 66.28
CA GLY A 17 16.00 28.60 65.68
C GLY A 17 16.95 29.61 65.02
N ARG A 18 16.51 30.32 63.96
CA ARG A 18 16.87 31.73 63.67
C ARG A 18 16.23 32.21 62.36
N HIS A 19 15.59 33.37 62.47
CA HIS A 19 15.01 34.17 61.41
C HIS A 19 16.05 34.66 60.40
N ASN A 20 15.66 34.77 59.13
CA ASN A 20 16.01 35.96 58.34
C ASN A 20 14.90 36.33 57.36
N HIS A 21 14.54 37.62 57.36
CA HIS A 21 13.54 38.24 56.49
C HIS A 21 14.12 38.50 55.09
N GLY A 22 13.34 38.21 54.04
CA GLY A 22 13.69 38.54 52.66
C GLY A 22 12.48 38.54 51.72
N ARG A 23 11.83 39.71 51.63
CA ARG A 23 10.89 40.23 50.62
C ARG A 23 10.23 39.29 49.58
N ARG A 24 8.89 39.35 49.61
CA ARG A 24 7.94 39.07 48.51
C ARG A 24 8.41 39.65 47.17
N ASN A 25 8.40 38.82 46.12
CA ASN A 25 8.06 39.25 44.77
C ASN A 25 7.13 38.21 44.13
N ARG A 26 5.92 38.68 43.81
CA ARG A 26 4.81 37.94 43.20
C ARG A 26 4.80 38.31 41.72
N HIS A 27 5.31 37.45 40.83
CA HIS A 27 4.95 37.48 39.41
C HIS A 27 4.91 36.06 38.84
N GLN A 28 3.68 35.65 38.55
CA GLN A 28 3.17 34.63 37.62
C GLN A 28 4.14 33.54 37.12
N ARG A 29 4.01 32.38 37.73
CA ARG A 29 4.39 31.09 37.15
C ARG A 29 3.31 30.72 36.12
N HIS A 30 3.60 30.86 34.82
CA HIS A 30 2.76 30.29 33.75
C HIS A 30 2.82 28.76 33.86
N GLN A 31 1.92 28.18 34.66
CA GLN A 31 1.50 26.80 34.46
C GLN A 31 0.68 26.79 33.17
N SER A 32 1.20 26.15 32.12
CA SER A 32 0.43 25.77 30.96
C SER A 32 -0.58 24.70 31.37
N THR A 33 -1.69 25.12 31.96
CA THR A 33 -2.86 24.29 32.14
C THR A 33 -3.41 23.99 30.75
N CYS A 34 -3.08 22.82 30.21
CA CYS A 34 -3.83 22.22 29.12
C CYS A 34 -5.27 22.09 29.62
N SER A 35 -6.16 22.94 29.10
CA SER A 35 -7.56 22.99 29.49
C SER A 35 -8.21 21.63 29.23
N ALA A 36 -9.11 21.20 30.13
CA ALA A 36 -9.88 19.96 29.99
C ALA A 36 -10.63 19.85 28.65
N ALA A 37 -10.87 20.99 27.98
CA ALA A 37 -11.38 21.07 26.62
C ALA A 37 -10.43 20.46 25.56
N ALA A 38 -9.11 20.55 25.73
CA ALA A 38 -8.13 19.95 24.81
C ALA A 38 -8.10 18.42 24.91
N VAL A 39 -8.37 17.86 26.09
CA VAL A 39 -8.45 16.41 26.31
C VAL A 39 -9.79 15.85 25.82
N ALA A 40 -10.89 16.60 25.96
CA ALA A 40 -12.20 16.24 25.42
C ALA A 40 -12.25 16.32 23.87
N ALA A 41 -11.54 17.27 23.27
CA ALA A 41 -11.38 17.36 21.81
C ALA A 41 -10.54 16.20 21.25
N ALA A 42 -9.50 15.76 21.97
CA ALA A 42 -8.72 14.58 21.58
C ALA A 42 -9.54 13.28 21.68
N GLY A 43 -10.36 13.13 22.72
CA GLY A 43 -11.20 11.94 22.92
C GLY A 43 -12.29 11.76 21.85
N SER A 44 -12.88 12.85 21.35
CA SER A 44 -13.93 12.84 20.32
C SER A 44 -13.39 12.64 18.90
N ILE A 45 -12.14 13.07 18.64
CA ILE A 45 -11.39 12.73 17.42
C ILE A 45 -11.07 11.22 17.41
N PHE A 46 -10.63 10.66 18.54
CA PHE A 46 -10.26 9.24 18.64
C PHE A 46 -11.47 8.28 18.51
N THR A 47 -12.64 8.59 19.08
CA THR A 47 -13.82 7.72 18.97
C THR A 47 -14.49 7.77 17.60
N SER A 48 -14.36 8.88 16.86
CA SER A 48 -14.87 9.01 15.49
C SER A 48 -13.93 8.39 14.45
N LEU A 49 -12.65 8.27 14.77
CA LEU A 49 -11.69 7.53 13.95
C LEU A 49 -11.89 6.01 14.07
N ASN A 50 -12.22 5.49 15.26
CA ASN A 50 -12.19 4.03 15.48
C ASN A 50 -13.29 3.22 14.75
N LYS A 51 -14.45 3.81 14.43
CA LYS A 51 -15.47 3.18 13.54
C LYS A 51 -15.31 3.56 12.07
N SER A 52 -14.49 4.55 11.76
CA SER A 52 -14.20 5.04 10.40
C SER A 52 -12.93 4.41 9.80
N ILE A 53 -12.01 3.94 10.65
CA ILE A 53 -10.73 3.30 10.30
C ILE A 53 -10.92 1.90 9.69
N PHE A 54 -11.97 1.15 10.07
CA PHE A 54 -12.25 -0.15 9.44
C PHE A 54 -12.64 -0.05 7.95
N THR A 55 -13.03 1.15 7.50
CA THR A 55 -13.26 1.51 6.10
C THR A 55 -12.08 2.24 5.43
N PHE A 56 -11.04 2.59 6.19
CA PHE A 56 -9.78 3.09 5.62
C PHE A 56 -9.11 2.01 4.75
N HIS A 57 -9.33 0.75 5.11
CA HIS A 57 -8.89 -0.44 4.40
C HIS A 57 -9.65 -0.81 3.12
N ASN A 58 -10.79 -0.16 2.81
CA ASN A 58 -11.61 -0.58 1.65
C ASN A 58 -11.88 0.54 0.63
N ARG A 59 -11.36 1.76 0.83
CA ARG A 59 -11.57 2.92 -0.07
C ARG A 59 -10.68 4.13 0.30
N LEU A 60 -9.43 4.18 -0.16
CA LEU A 60 -8.69 5.46 -0.31
C LEU A 60 -8.86 5.91 -1.78
N LEU A 61 -9.54 6.99 -2.19
CA LEU A 61 -10.01 8.23 -1.59
C LEU A 61 -11.38 8.61 -2.18
N ARG A 62 -12.32 9.10 -1.36
CA ARG A 62 -13.53 9.78 -1.87
C ARG A 62 -13.85 11.12 -1.21
N CYS A 63 -12.92 11.72 -0.48
CA CYS A 63 -13.18 13.02 0.16
C CYS A 63 -12.03 14.01 -0.04
N PHE A 64 -11.80 14.42 -1.29
CA PHE A 64 -11.37 15.78 -1.64
C PHE A 64 -11.83 16.12 -3.06
N SER A 65 -13.15 16.27 -3.27
CA SER A 65 -13.72 16.98 -4.42
C SER A 65 -15.11 17.51 -4.09
N ARG A 66 -15.16 18.56 -3.26
CA ARG A 66 -16.35 19.42 -3.14
C ARG A 66 -15.97 20.88 -2.94
N VAL A 67 -15.27 21.46 -3.89
CA VAL A 67 -15.52 22.85 -4.30
C VAL A 67 -15.26 22.94 -5.80
N PHE A 68 -16.23 23.50 -6.54
CA PHE A 68 -16.24 23.81 -7.98
C PHE A 68 -16.66 22.69 -8.97
N ARG A 69 -17.95 22.72 -9.33
CA ARG A 69 -18.46 22.39 -10.68
C ARG A 69 -18.94 23.69 -11.33
N PRO A 70 -18.80 23.81 -12.67
CA PRO A 70 -19.99 24.01 -13.47
C PRO A 70 -20.10 23.03 -14.65
N THR A 71 -21.31 23.00 -15.18
CA THR A 71 -22.04 22.02 -16.00
C THR A 71 -21.71 22.03 -17.50
N SER A 72 -21.86 20.88 -18.19
CA SER A 72 -22.65 20.76 -19.44
C SER A 72 -22.74 19.32 -20.04
N SER A 73 -23.96 18.99 -20.47
CA SER A 73 -24.46 18.17 -21.60
C SER A 73 -23.93 16.76 -21.97
N THR A 74 -24.88 15.82 -22.00
CA THR A 74 -25.00 14.54 -22.76
C THR A 74 -25.15 14.75 -24.29
N PRO A 75 -24.86 13.77 -25.21
CA PRO A 75 -25.73 12.59 -25.44
C PRO A 75 -25.09 11.24 -25.90
N SER A 76 -25.76 10.16 -25.44
CA SER A 76 -26.06 8.85 -26.07
C SER A 76 -25.45 8.45 -27.43
N ARG A 77 -24.94 7.20 -27.54
CA ARG A 77 -25.42 6.16 -28.51
C ARG A 77 -24.88 4.74 -28.23
N LYS A 78 -25.78 3.76 -28.32
CA LYS A 78 -25.53 2.30 -28.27
C LYS A 78 -24.88 1.78 -29.56
N GLN A 79 -23.96 0.82 -29.48
CA GLN A 79 -23.89 -0.26 -30.48
C GLN A 79 -23.17 -1.51 -29.94
N GLY A 80 -23.81 -2.66 -30.13
CA GLY A 80 -23.43 -3.96 -29.57
C GLY A 80 -22.28 -4.65 -30.31
N TYR A 81 -21.58 -5.52 -29.59
CA TYR A 81 -20.51 -6.34 -30.14
C TYR A 81 -21.06 -7.68 -30.66
N LYS A 82 -20.67 -8.04 -31.88
CA LYS A 82 -20.93 -9.35 -32.49
C LYS A 82 -19.95 -10.38 -31.91
N LYS A 83 -20.49 -11.53 -31.48
CA LYS A 83 -19.73 -12.71 -31.03
C LYS A 83 -18.95 -13.28 -32.21
N LEU A 84 -17.61 -13.28 -32.16
CA LEU A 84 -16.78 -14.00 -33.13
C LEU A 84 -16.80 -15.52 -32.84
N LYS A 85 -16.84 -16.31 -33.91
CA LYS A 85 -16.89 -17.77 -33.90
C LYS A 85 -15.56 -18.36 -33.41
N LYS A 86 -15.65 -19.39 -32.56
CA LYS A 86 -14.53 -20.24 -32.13
C LYS A 86 -13.83 -20.89 -33.33
N HIS A 87 -12.54 -20.64 -33.49
CA HIS A 87 -11.67 -21.53 -34.26
C HIS A 87 -11.23 -22.70 -33.37
N LYS A 88 -11.36 -23.92 -33.89
CA LYS A 88 -10.83 -25.14 -33.27
C LYS A 88 -9.32 -25.13 -33.43
N HIS A 89 -8.57 -25.11 -32.33
CA HIS A 89 -7.13 -25.34 -32.36
C HIS A 89 -6.87 -26.85 -32.42
N HIS A 90 -6.25 -27.29 -33.51
CA HIS A 90 -5.58 -28.59 -33.58
C HIS A 90 -4.27 -28.49 -32.79
N HIS A 91 -4.06 -29.39 -31.83
CA HIS A 91 -2.79 -29.55 -31.13
C HIS A 91 -1.75 -30.15 -32.08
N HIS A 92 -0.84 -29.33 -32.57
CA HIS A 92 0.47 -29.78 -33.05
C HIS A 92 1.52 -29.26 -32.07
N HIS A 93 2.26 -30.20 -31.45
CA HIS A 93 3.48 -29.90 -30.71
C HIS A 93 4.54 -29.41 -31.71
N HIS A 94 4.58 -28.11 -31.92
CA HIS A 94 5.75 -27.43 -32.48
C HIS A 94 6.37 -26.61 -31.36
N GLN A 95 7.63 -26.92 -31.02
CA GLN A 95 8.47 -25.96 -30.31
C GLN A 95 8.49 -24.68 -31.17
N PRO A 96 8.09 -23.52 -30.63
CA PRO A 96 8.15 -22.30 -31.41
C PRO A 96 9.62 -22.00 -31.73
N PRO A 97 9.95 -21.58 -32.96
CA PRO A 97 11.28 -21.12 -33.27
C PRO A 97 11.62 -19.97 -32.31
N LEU A 98 12.86 -19.95 -31.80
CA LEU A 98 13.41 -18.85 -31.01
C LEU A 98 13.24 -17.55 -31.81
N GLY A 99 12.14 -16.84 -31.54
CA GLY A 99 11.85 -15.55 -32.14
C GLY A 99 12.97 -14.59 -31.80
N LYS A 100 13.33 -13.73 -32.76
CA LYS A 100 14.29 -12.64 -32.52
C LYS A 100 13.88 -11.89 -31.26
N HIS A 101 14.62 -12.06 -30.17
CA HIS A 101 14.37 -11.32 -28.95
C HIS A 101 14.39 -9.84 -29.28
N ASN A 102 13.26 -9.16 -29.09
CA ASN A 102 13.21 -7.72 -29.11
C ASN A 102 14.12 -7.24 -27.97
N ASP A 103 15.21 -6.53 -28.27
CA ASP A 103 16.21 -6.06 -27.28
C ASP A 103 15.62 -5.15 -26.18
N LYS A 104 14.33 -4.84 -26.27
CA LYS A 104 13.58 -4.06 -25.29
C LYS A 104 13.08 -4.95 -24.15
N LYS A 105 13.65 -4.76 -22.96
CA LYS A 105 13.23 -5.40 -21.71
C LYS A 105 11.72 -5.18 -21.46
N ARG A 106 10.94 -6.26 -21.39
CA ARG A 106 9.51 -6.27 -21.04
C ARG A 106 9.29 -5.70 -19.64
N THR A 107 8.10 -5.17 -19.34
CA THR A 107 7.84 -4.43 -18.11
C THR A 107 6.81 -5.12 -17.21
N ILE A 108 7.14 -5.28 -15.93
CA ILE A 108 6.17 -5.69 -14.91
C ILE A 108 5.85 -4.47 -14.05
N VAL A 109 4.58 -4.11 -14.01
CA VAL A 109 4.04 -3.07 -13.15
C VAL A 109 3.44 -3.72 -11.91
N LEU A 110 3.81 -3.24 -10.73
CA LEU A 110 3.35 -3.76 -9.45
C LEU A 110 2.53 -2.70 -8.72
N ASP A 111 1.41 -3.08 -8.14
CA ASP A 111 0.83 -2.29 -7.05
C ASP A 111 1.68 -2.37 -5.77
N LEU A 112 1.37 -1.52 -4.78
CA LEU A 112 2.07 -1.44 -3.51
C LEU A 112 1.27 -2.05 -2.36
N ASP A 113 0.18 -1.38 -1.96
CA ASP A 113 -0.64 -1.78 -0.82
C ASP A 113 -1.44 -3.05 -1.17
N GLU A 114 -1.59 -3.95 -0.20
CA GLU A 114 -2.20 -5.29 -0.34
C GLU A 114 -1.55 -6.19 -1.42
N THR A 115 -0.50 -5.72 -2.10
CA THR A 115 0.23 -6.45 -3.15
C THR A 115 1.66 -6.77 -2.71
N LEU A 116 2.47 -5.77 -2.33
CA LEU A 116 3.87 -5.94 -1.87
C LEU A 116 4.02 -5.74 -0.36
N VAL A 117 3.14 -4.93 0.24
CA VAL A 117 3.13 -4.62 1.66
C VAL A 117 1.70 -4.53 2.17
N HIS A 118 1.53 -4.57 3.48
CA HIS A 118 0.30 -4.20 4.17
C HIS A 118 0.64 -3.12 5.21
N SER A 119 -0.17 -2.06 5.28
CA SER A 119 0.08 -0.91 6.14
C SER A 119 -1.12 -0.53 6.98
N SER A 120 -0.89 -0.22 8.26
CA SER A 120 -1.93 0.11 9.23
C SER A 120 -1.53 1.28 10.13
N MET A 121 -2.52 2.01 10.65
CA MET A 121 -2.30 3.10 11.62
C MET A 121 -1.99 2.58 13.03
N GLU A 122 -2.36 1.33 13.31
CA GLU A 122 -2.08 0.63 14.57
C GLU A 122 -1.15 -0.55 14.30
N PRO A 123 -0.24 -0.92 15.22
CA PRO A 123 0.60 -2.09 15.05
C PRO A 123 -0.25 -3.36 14.86
N PRO A 124 0.06 -4.20 13.87
CA PRO A 124 -0.63 -5.46 13.66
C PRO A 124 -0.43 -6.40 14.85
N VAL A 125 -1.49 -7.18 15.16
CA VAL A 125 -1.48 -8.12 16.29
C VAL A 125 -0.80 -9.45 15.93
N ARG A 126 -0.86 -9.84 14.64
CA ARG A 126 -0.49 -11.17 14.17
C ARG A 126 0.80 -11.22 13.35
N ALA A 127 1.44 -10.06 13.13
CA ALA A 127 2.68 -9.96 12.38
C ALA A 127 3.63 -8.98 13.07
N ASN A 128 4.93 -9.19 12.88
CA ASN A 128 5.93 -8.21 13.29
C ASN A 128 5.97 -7.06 12.28
N VAL A 129 6.08 -5.83 12.79
CA VAL A 129 6.29 -4.67 11.94
C VAL A 129 7.72 -4.69 11.39
N ASP A 130 7.86 -4.59 10.07
CA ASP A 130 9.18 -4.47 9.43
C ASP A 130 9.73 -3.06 9.56
N PHE A 131 8.91 -2.05 9.31
CA PHE A 131 9.28 -0.65 9.49
C PHE A 131 8.05 0.25 9.65
N MET A 132 8.31 1.49 10.07
CA MET A 132 7.30 2.53 10.19
C MET A 132 7.65 3.70 9.26
N VAL A 133 6.63 4.28 8.64
CA VAL A 133 6.70 5.55 7.91
C VAL A 133 5.84 6.60 8.58
N ARG A 134 6.14 7.89 8.38
CA ARG A 134 5.44 9.00 9.04
C ARG A 134 4.90 9.95 7.98
N LEU A 135 3.58 9.96 7.82
CA LEU A 135 2.90 10.84 6.88
C LEU A 135 2.70 12.19 7.55
N LYS A 136 3.12 13.27 6.90
CA LYS A 136 2.86 14.64 7.37
C LYS A 136 1.75 15.25 6.54
N ILE A 137 0.55 15.35 7.11
CA ILE A 137 -0.63 15.90 6.43
C ILE A 137 -1.10 17.11 7.24
N GLN A 138 -1.09 18.30 6.63
CA GLN A 138 -1.55 19.55 7.27
C GLN A 138 -0.92 19.81 8.65
N GLY A 139 0.35 19.44 8.81
CA GLY A 139 1.08 19.60 10.07
C GLY A 139 0.87 18.47 11.09
N VAL A 140 -0.07 17.57 10.88
CA VAL A 140 -0.27 16.36 11.69
C VAL A 140 0.64 15.25 11.17
N VAL A 141 1.30 14.55 12.10
CA VAL A 141 2.13 13.38 11.79
C VAL A 141 1.37 12.10 12.12
N ILE A 142 1.10 11.30 11.09
CA ILE A 142 0.39 10.03 11.20
C ILE A 142 1.40 8.89 11.02
N PRO A 143 1.62 8.03 12.03
CA PRO A 143 2.45 6.84 11.87
C PRO A 143 1.70 5.78 11.06
N MET A 144 2.42 5.12 10.16
CA MET A 144 1.94 3.91 9.47
C MET A 144 2.94 2.79 9.71
N PHE A 145 2.45 1.69 10.27
CA PHE A 145 3.21 0.46 10.50
C PHE A 145 3.10 -0.40 9.25
N VAL A 146 4.23 -0.84 8.72
CA VAL A 146 4.32 -1.55 7.45
C VAL A 146 4.83 -2.96 7.70
N VAL A 147 4.09 -3.94 7.18
CA VAL A 147 4.47 -5.34 7.10
C VAL A 147 4.77 -5.66 5.64
N LYS A 148 5.95 -6.22 5.39
CA LYS A 148 6.34 -6.69 4.07
C LYS A 148 5.63 -8.00 3.78
N ARG A 149 5.14 -8.16 2.54
CA ARG A 149 4.67 -9.46 2.08
C ARG A 149 5.84 -10.45 2.05
N PRO A 150 5.67 -11.69 2.54
CA PRO A 150 6.71 -12.70 2.50
C PRO A 150 7.34 -12.83 1.10
N GLY A 151 8.67 -12.90 1.06
CA GLY A 151 9.43 -13.05 -0.18
C GLY A 151 9.56 -11.80 -1.06
N VAL A 152 9.06 -10.61 -0.65
CA VAL A 152 9.08 -9.40 -1.50
C VAL A 152 10.47 -9.00 -2.01
N THR A 153 11.52 -9.12 -1.19
CA THR A 153 12.89 -8.80 -1.60
C THR A 153 13.39 -9.77 -2.67
N GLU A 154 13.21 -11.07 -2.43
CA GLU A 154 13.59 -12.12 -3.39
C GLU A 154 12.80 -12.01 -4.71
N PHE A 155 11.50 -11.71 -4.62
CA PHE A 155 10.63 -11.49 -5.76
C PHE A 155 11.14 -10.34 -6.63
N LEU A 156 11.38 -9.16 -6.04
CA LEU A 156 11.90 -7.99 -6.76
C LEU A 156 13.24 -8.31 -7.41
N ASP A 157 14.17 -8.92 -6.69
CA ASP A 157 15.49 -9.28 -7.23
C ASP A 157 15.39 -10.27 -8.40
N ARG A 158 14.51 -11.27 -8.30
CA ARG A 158 14.31 -12.29 -9.33
C ARG A 158 13.73 -11.69 -10.60
N ILE A 159 12.64 -10.92 -10.50
CA ILE A 159 12.05 -10.29 -11.70
C ILE A 159 12.93 -9.16 -12.23
N GLY A 160 13.68 -8.47 -11.37
CA GLY A 160 14.54 -7.33 -11.72
C GLY A 160 15.69 -7.69 -12.67
N LYS A 161 16.16 -8.94 -12.64
CA LYS A 161 17.15 -9.47 -13.61
C LYS A 161 16.61 -9.43 -15.04
N ASN A 162 15.32 -9.71 -15.17
CA ASN A 162 14.68 -10.19 -16.38
C ASN A 162 13.69 -9.17 -16.99
N TYR A 163 13.10 -8.35 -16.13
CA TYR A 163 12.11 -7.34 -16.48
C TYR A 163 12.54 -5.95 -16.06
N ARG A 164 11.99 -4.93 -16.73
CA ARG A 164 11.92 -3.58 -16.17
C ARG A 164 10.80 -3.59 -15.12
N VAL A 165 11.10 -3.17 -13.90
CA VAL A 165 10.10 -3.12 -12.83
C VAL A 165 9.63 -1.68 -12.63
N ALA A 166 8.32 -1.50 -12.60
CA ALA A 166 7.68 -0.24 -12.24
C ALA A 166 6.70 -0.48 -11.08
N VAL A 167 6.55 0.50 -10.20
CA VAL A 167 5.44 0.53 -9.24
C VAL A 167 4.43 1.56 -9.71
N PHE A 168 3.16 1.17 -9.75
CA PHE A 168 2.04 2.07 -10.03
C PHE A 168 1.01 1.88 -8.92
N THR A 169 0.99 2.81 -7.97
CA THR A 169 0.13 2.73 -6.79
C THR A 169 -0.95 3.80 -6.83
N ALA A 170 -2.13 3.46 -6.33
CA ALA A 170 -3.15 4.44 -6.02
C ALA A 170 -2.87 5.19 -4.69
N GLY A 171 -1.71 5.00 -4.04
CA GLY A 171 -1.27 5.69 -2.83
C GLY A 171 -0.69 7.09 -3.08
N LEU A 172 -0.68 7.93 -2.03
CA LEU A 172 -0.07 9.27 -2.11
C LEU A 172 1.46 9.18 -2.19
N PRO A 173 2.13 10.10 -2.90
CA PRO A 173 3.58 10.18 -2.94
C PRO A 173 4.22 10.25 -1.55
N GLU A 174 3.66 11.03 -0.62
CA GLU A 174 4.21 11.25 0.73
C GLU A 174 4.29 9.96 1.55
N TYR A 175 3.45 8.98 1.25
CA TYR A 175 3.44 7.67 1.86
C TYR A 175 4.28 6.68 1.05
N ALA A 176 3.90 6.48 -0.22
CA ALA A 176 4.43 5.42 -1.05
C ALA A 176 5.93 5.58 -1.32
N SER A 177 6.43 6.81 -1.47
CA SER A 177 7.87 7.05 -1.63
C SER A 177 8.67 6.54 -0.42
N GLN A 178 8.24 6.86 0.80
CA GLN A 178 8.91 6.41 2.03
C GLN A 178 8.90 4.88 2.17
N VAL A 179 7.81 4.23 1.79
CA VAL A 179 7.71 2.76 1.79
C VAL A 179 8.67 2.16 0.77
N LEU A 180 8.64 2.65 -0.47
CA LEU A 180 9.47 2.13 -1.56
C LEU A 180 10.96 2.36 -1.30
N ASP A 181 11.35 3.47 -0.67
CA ASP A 181 12.74 3.74 -0.29
C ASP A 181 13.28 2.74 0.74
N LYS A 182 12.40 2.21 1.61
CA LYS A 182 12.76 1.17 2.59
C LYS A 182 12.65 -0.25 2.03
N LEU A 183 11.75 -0.46 1.08
CA LEU A 183 11.46 -1.76 0.49
C LEU A 183 12.50 -2.15 -0.58
N ASP A 184 12.82 -1.24 -1.50
CA ASP A 184 13.65 -1.48 -2.68
C ASP A 184 15.14 -1.17 -2.44
N THR A 185 15.75 -1.93 -1.53
CA THR A 185 17.16 -1.75 -1.13
C THR A 185 18.16 -2.00 -2.28
N ASN A 186 17.80 -2.86 -3.24
CA ASN A 186 18.63 -3.19 -4.40
C ASN A 186 18.37 -2.31 -5.63
N ARG A 187 17.50 -1.29 -5.50
CA ARG A 187 17.18 -0.31 -6.56
C ARG A 187 16.68 -0.97 -7.85
N VAL A 188 15.85 -2.00 -7.72
CA VAL A 188 15.25 -2.74 -8.83
C VAL A 188 14.18 -1.89 -9.53
N ILE A 189 13.47 -1.04 -8.79
CA ILE A 189 12.31 -0.31 -9.30
C ILE A 189 12.77 0.90 -10.13
N SER A 190 12.55 0.81 -11.44
CA SER A 190 13.00 1.81 -12.43
C SER A 190 12.05 3.00 -12.59
N GLN A 191 10.79 2.85 -12.22
CA GLN A 191 9.76 3.88 -12.38
C GLN A 191 8.74 3.77 -11.24
N ARG A 192 8.32 4.91 -10.69
CA ARG A 192 7.31 5.00 -9.63
C ARG A 192 6.21 5.95 -10.11
N LEU A 193 4.98 5.46 -10.18
CA LEU A 193 3.77 6.25 -10.47
C LEU A 193 2.86 6.19 -9.25
N TYR A 194 2.37 7.34 -8.84
CA TYR A 194 1.53 7.48 -7.66
C TYR A 194 0.09 7.81 -8.07
N ARG A 195 -0.75 8.09 -7.08
CA ARG A 195 -2.17 8.40 -7.26
C ARG A 195 -2.46 9.51 -8.28
N ASP A 196 -1.62 10.53 -8.36
CA ASP A 196 -1.74 11.63 -9.32
C ASP A 196 -1.62 11.18 -10.79
N SER A 197 -1.00 10.03 -11.02
CA SER A 197 -0.89 9.39 -12.33
C SER A 197 -2.10 8.49 -12.66
N CYS A 198 -2.97 8.20 -11.69
CA CYS A 198 -4.16 7.39 -11.93
C CYS A 198 -5.27 8.17 -12.64
N THR A 199 -6.08 7.46 -13.42
CA THR A 199 -7.35 7.99 -13.93
C THR A 199 -8.43 7.85 -12.85
N ASP A 200 -8.92 8.97 -12.33
CA ASP A 200 -10.07 8.98 -11.41
C ASP A 200 -11.37 8.72 -12.16
N MET A 201 -12.01 7.60 -11.83
CA MET A 201 -13.28 7.16 -12.37
C MET A 201 -14.31 7.05 -11.25
N ASN A 202 -14.86 8.21 -10.85
CA ASN A 202 -15.84 8.35 -9.76
C ASN A 202 -15.29 7.89 -8.40
N GLY A 203 -14.12 8.38 -8.01
CA GLY A 203 -13.45 8.05 -6.75
C GLY A 203 -13.00 6.59 -6.69
N ARG A 204 -12.64 6.03 -7.85
CA ARG A 204 -11.88 4.78 -8.00
C ARG A 204 -10.74 5.08 -8.96
N TYR A 205 -9.58 4.47 -8.73
CA TYR A 205 -8.39 4.78 -9.49
C TYR A 205 -8.09 3.65 -10.47
N ALA A 206 -8.14 3.95 -11.77
CA ALA A 206 -7.64 3.07 -12.81
C ALA A 206 -6.22 3.49 -13.21
N LYS A 207 -5.38 2.50 -13.53
CA LYS A 207 -3.97 2.66 -13.84
C LYS A 207 -3.80 2.49 -15.35
N ASP A 208 -3.58 3.60 -16.05
CA ASP A 208 -3.39 3.55 -17.50
C ASP A 208 -1.97 3.08 -17.86
N LEU A 209 -1.86 1.84 -18.36
CA LEU A 209 -0.57 1.25 -18.73
C LEU A 209 0.10 1.93 -19.92
N SER A 210 -0.62 2.77 -20.68
CA SER A 210 -0.01 3.59 -21.72
C SER A 210 1.09 4.51 -21.18
N LEU A 211 1.00 4.93 -19.90
CA LEU A 211 2.00 5.75 -19.22
C LEU A 211 3.34 5.03 -18.99
N VAL A 212 3.34 3.70 -19.05
CA VAL A 212 4.52 2.86 -18.80
C VAL A 212 5.01 2.20 -20.08
N ALA A 213 4.09 1.65 -20.88
CA ALA A 213 4.41 0.87 -22.08
C ALA A 213 4.37 1.69 -23.38
N LYS A 214 3.87 2.94 -23.32
CA LYS A 214 3.59 3.80 -24.47
C LYS A 214 2.63 3.10 -25.43
N THR A 215 3.13 2.53 -26.52
CA THR A 215 2.34 1.91 -27.58
C THR A 215 2.37 0.38 -27.59
N ASP A 216 3.25 -0.25 -26.80
CA ASP A 216 3.48 -1.69 -26.83
C ASP A 216 2.87 -2.37 -25.60
N LEU A 217 1.55 -2.51 -25.59
CA LEU A 217 0.83 -3.16 -24.49
C LEU A 217 1.06 -4.68 -24.43
N GLY A 218 1.61 -5.31 -25.48
CA GLY A 218 1.95 -6.74 -25.43
C GLY A 218 3.15 -7.04 -24.53
N SER A 219 3.98 -6.04 -24.21
CA SER A 219 5.18 -6.21 -23.39
C SER A 219 5.02 -5.78 -21.93
N VAL A 220 3.79 -5.55 -21.46
CA VAL A 220 3.51 -5.11 -20.08
C VAL A 220 2.47 -5.99 -19.37
N LEU A 221 2.69 -6.27 -18.10
CA LEU A 221 1.65 -6.80 -17.20
C LEU A 221 1.56 -5.93 -15.94
N LEU A 222 0.37 -5.84 -15.36
CA LEU A 222 0.08 -5.18 -14.10
C LEU A 222 -0.39 -6.20 -13.07
N VAL A 223 0.37 -6.36 -11.99
CA VAL A 223 -0.02 -7.15 -10.82
C VAL A 223 -0.72 -6.26 -9.81
N ASP A 224 -1.96 -6.60 -9.47
CA ASP A 224 -2.81 -5.80 -8.60
C ASP A 224 -3.86 -6.69 -7.91
N ASP A 225 -4.13 -6.45 -6.63
CA ASP A 225 -5.18 -7.16 -5.90
C ASP A 225 -6.58 -6.59 -6.21
N ASN A 226 -6.67 -5.40 -6.80
CA ASN A 226 -7.94 -4.79 -7.15
C ASN A 226 -8.19 -4.84 -8.67
N PRO A 227 -9.17 -5.63 -9.14
CA PRO A 227 -9.45 -5.75 -10.58
C PRO A 227 -9.85 -4.46 -11.29
N PHE A 228 -10.25 -3.43 -10.54
CA PHE A 228 -10.54 -2.12 -11.12
C PHE A 228 -9.28 -1.39 -11.57
N SER A 229 -8.15 -1.62 -10.92
CA SER A 229 -6.90 -0.92 -11.21
C SER A 229 -6.47 -1.11 -12.66
N TYR A 230 -6.68 -2.29 -13.24
CA TYR A 230 -6.38 -2.58 -14.65
C TYR A 230 -7.61 -2.51 -15.56
N SER A 231 -8.70 -1.81 -15.19
CA SER A 231 -9.93 -1.78 -15.98
C SER A 231 -9.79 -1.14 -17.36
N LEU A 232 -8.75 -0.32 -17.59
CA LEU A 232 -8.46 0.29 -18.89
C LEU A 232 -7.76 -0.68 -19.85
N GLN A 233 -7.07 -1.69 -19.32
CA GLN A 233 -6.36 -2.73 -20.07
C GLN A 233 -6.52 -4.10 -19.36
N PRO A 234 -7.72 -4.69 -19.36
CA PRO A 234 -8.04 -5.87 -18.55
C PRO A 234 -7.17 -7.10 -18.89
N ASP A 235 -6.79 -7.27 -20.16
CA ASP A 235 -5.97 -8.40 -20.62
C ASP A 235 -4.51 -8.32 -20.12
N ASN A 236 -4.09 -7.15 -19.62
CA ASN A 236 -2.77 -6.94 -19.03
C ASN A 236 -2.77 -7.17 -17.50
N GLY A 237 -3.94 -7.38 -16.88
CA GLY A 237 -4.09 -7.55 -15.45
C GLY A 237 -3.77 -8.96 -14.98
N VAL A 238 -2.91 -9.06 -13.96
CA VAL A 238 -2.64 -10.30 -13.22
C VAL A 238 -3.16 -10.10 -11.79
N HIS A 239 -4.30 -10.72 -11.49
CA HIS A 239 -4.89 -10.64 -10.16
C HIS A 239 -4.07 -11.45 -9.15
N ILE A 240 -3.65 -10.80 -8.07
CA ILE A 240 -2.99 -11.40 -6.91
C ILE A 240 -3.95 -11.40 -5.71
N LYS A 241 -3.86 -12.41 -4.83
CA LYS A 241 -4.59 -12.39 -3.57
C LYS A 241 -4.14 -11.18 -2.74
N PRO A 242 -5.06 -10.39 -2.15
CA PRO A 242 -4.66 -9.31 -1.25
C PRO A 242 -3.89 -9.86 -0.06
N PHE A 243 -2.82 -9.17 0.34
CA PHE A 243 -1.99 -9.50 1.48
C PHE A 243 -2.41 -8.70 2.71
N VAL A 244 -2.73 -9.40 3.80
CA VAL A 244 -3.10 -8.82 5.09
C VAL A 244 -2.45 -9.65 6.19
N ASP A 245 -1.20 -9.31 6.52
CA ASP A 245 -0.41 -9.87 7.63
C ASP A 245 -0.25 -11.42 7.66
N ASP A 246 -0.56 -12.10 6.56
CA ASP A 246 -0.45 -13.56 6.41
C ASP A 246 0.99 -13.97 6.12
N MET A 247 1.77 -14.23 7.17
CA MET A 247 3.21 -14.55 7.03
C MET A 247 3.50 -15.90 6.36
N GLU A 248 2.47 -16.74 6.16
CA GLU A 248 2.57 -17.98 5.38
C GLU A 248 2.27 -17.77 3.89
N ASP A 249 1.91 -16.54 3.46
CA ASP A 249 1.61 -16.21 2.07
C ASP A 249 2.78 -16.56 1.13
N GLN A 250 2.48 -17.23 0.02
CA GLN A 250 3.46 -17.64 -1.01
C GLN A 250 3.19 -17.01 -2.39
N GLU A 251 2.30 -16.02 -2.48
CA GLU A 251 1.79 -15.57 -3.78
C GLU A 251 2.86 -14.85 -4.61
N LEU A 252 3.79 -14.12 -3.97
CA LEU A 252 4.90 -13.51 -4.69
C LEU A 252 5.85 -14.55 -5.28
N MET A 253 6.08 -15.67 -4.61
CA MET A 253 6.92 -16.75 -5.15
C MET A 253 6.24 -17.47 -6.32
N LYS A 254 4.93 -17.73 -6.22
CA LYS A 254 4.13 -18.25 -7.34
C LYS A 254 4.16 -17.31 -8.55
N LEU A 255 4.09 -16.00 -8.32
CA LEU A 255 4.22 -15.01 -9.40
C LEU A 255 5.63 -14.99 -10.00
N ALA A 256 6.69 -15.13 -9.19
CA ALA A 256 8.05 -15.24 -9.70
C ALA A 256 8.20 -16.43 -10.65
N GLU A 257 7.68 -17.60 -10.26
CA GLU A 257 7.67 -18.80 -11.10
C GLU A 257 6.87 -18.60 -12.39
N PHE A 258 5.71 -17.94 -12.31
CA PHE A 258 4.94 -17.56 -13.48
C PHE A 258 5.75 -16.68 -14.45
N PHE A 259 6.41 -15.64 -13.93
CA PHE A 259 7.20 -14.72 -14.76
C PHE A 259 8.43 -15.38 -15.38
N ASP A 260 9.07 -16.33 -14.71
CA ASP A 260 10.14 -17.12 -15.33
C ASP A 260 9.65 -17.91 -16.56
N GLY A 261 8.39 -18.35 -16.54
CA GLY A 261 7.74 -19.00 -17.67
C GLY A 261 7.29 -18.04 -18.79
N CYS A 262 7.25 -16.73 -18.57
CA CYS A 262 6.70 -15.78 -19.55
C CYS A 262 7.59 -15.58 -20.80
N TYR A 263 8.83 -16.05 -20.80
CA TYR A 263 9.74 -15.97 -21.97
C TYR A 263 9.29 -16.74 -23.20
N GLN A 264 8.44 -17.76 -23.02
CA GLN A 264 7.88 -18.52 -24.15
C GLN A 264 6.78 -17.77 -24.91
N TYR A 265 6.28 -16.65 -24.37
CA TYR A 265 5.22 -15.86 -24.99
C TYR A 265 5.79 -14.59 -25.63
N GLU A 266 5.41 -14.37 -26.89
CA GLU A 266 5.70 -13.11 -27.60
C GLU A 266 4.89 -11.95 -26.99
N ASP A 267 3.61 -12.19 -26.71
CA ASP A 267 2.71 -11.27 -26.03
C ASP A 267 2.43 -11.75 -24.59
N LEU A 268 2.73 -10.91 -23.60
CA LEU A 268 2.53 -11.27 -22.20
C LEU A 268 1.05 -11.45 -21.83
N ARG A 269 0.12 -10.89 -22.59
CA ARG A 269 -1.32 -11.05 -22.35
C ARG A 269 -1.78 -12.49 -22.59
N ASP A 270 -1.11 -13.21 -23.48
CA ASP A 270 -1.34 -14.65 -23.68
C ASP A 270 -0.93 -15.44 -22.43
N ALA A 271 0.20 -15.07 -21.82
CA ALA A 271 0.65 -15.67 -20.56
C ALA A 271 -0.33 -15.42 -19.41
N ALA A 272 -0.82 -14.18 -19.27
CA ALA A 272 -1.80 -13.80 -18.25
C ALA A 272 -3.12 -14.57 -18.43
N SER A 273 -3.56 -14.74 -19.68
CA SER A 273 -4.76 -15.51 -20.02
C SER A 273 -4.63 -16.99 -19.65
N GLU A 274 -3.47 -17.61 -19.89
CA GLU A 274 -3.22 -19.00 -19.51
C GLU A 274 -3.18 -19.19 -17.98
N LEU A 275 -2.59 -18.24 -17.25
CA LEU A 275 -2.60 -18.25 -15.78
C LEU A 275 -4.02 -18.25 -15.22
N LEU A 276 -4.91 -17.43 -15.79
CA LEU A 276 -6.32 -17.39 -15.40
C LEU A 276 -7.03 -18.71 -15.70
N TYR A 277 -6.76 -19.33 -16.85
CA TYR A 277 -7.35 -20.62 -17.21
C TYR A 277 -6.95 -21.73 -16.22
N LYS A 278 -5.67 -21.81 -15.85
CA LYS A 278 -5.16 -22.79 -14.86
C LYS A 278 -5.73 -22.60 -13.46
N LYS A 279 -6.21 -21.40 -13.08
CA LYS A 279 -6.87 -21.17 -11.78
C LYS A 279 -8.32 -21.65 -11.75
N VAL A 280 -8.97 -21.82 -12.90
CA VAL A 280 -10.39 -22.19 -13.03
C VAL A 280 -10.57 -23.70 -13.29
N THR A 281 -9.50 -24.39 -13.67
CA THR A 281 -9.49 -25.82 -14.02
C THR A 281 -8.84 -26.63 -12.92
#